data_AF-A0A061R3P4-F1
#
_entry.id   AF-A0A061R3P4-F1
#
_cell.length_a   1.000
_cell.length_b   1.000
_cell.length_c   1.000
_cell.angle_alpha   90.00
_cell.angle_beta   90.00
_cell.angle_gamma   90.00
#
_symmetry.space_group_name_H-M   'P 1'
#
loop_
_entity.id
_entity.type
_entity.pdbx_description
1 polymer ?
#
loop_
_entity_poly.entity_id
_entity_poly.type
_entity_poly.pdbx_seq_one_letter_code
_entity_poly.pdbx_strand_id
1 'polypeptide(L)'
;RAVVVSYSYFEKDETQQSNFEFFWKKNFPILYVFVISGTECSPCRHFQSTEFQPCRLPENGQIYDCQSSQNVTILRRRKNRGMDFGNHNATLSWLKHTGRLSKFFYFIFLNSSVRGPFVPSYFTTTSHWTQAFLSLIDLRVKLVASSLVCLPAIDEGGPGPRIESFAFATDIYGLAILMAAEIFAVRGMKSDIILGSEYALTSSVFSAGFQVATLLYKYGTLLDWRNESHWSCNDNVHPSRPCSYDGMSMHPFETVFVKLSWGVSKRTVLKYSEWDEKKALGQMTAGLFDHDRYASVVQGKDLCKLAKRRNL
;
A
#
# COMPACT_ATOMS: atom_id res chain seq x y z
N ARG A 1 -10.93 -14.54 10.23
CA ARG A 1 -10.12 -15.39 9.31
C ARG A 1 -8.69 -14.84 9.31
N ALA A 2 -7.67 -15.68 9.17
CA ALA A 2 -6.28 -15.25 9.27
C ALA A 2 -5.83 -14.41 8.06
N VAL A 3 -5.00 -13.39 8.33
CA VAL A 3 -4.49 -12.41 7.37
C VAL A 3 -2.97 -12.40 7.42
N VAL A 4 -2.32 -12.26 6.27
CA VAL A 4 -0.88 -11.96 6.16
C VAL A 4 -0.66 -10.69 5.35
N VAL A 5 0.29 -9.88 5.78
CA VAL A 5 0.75 -8.69 5.07
C VAL A 5 2.15 -8.94 4.50
N SER A 6 2.31 -8.84 3.19
CA SER A 6 3.60 -8.82 2.51
C SER A 6 4.01 -7.36 2.28
N TYR A 7 5.10 -6.93 2.92
CA TYR A 7 5.64 -5.59 2.77
C TYR A 7 6.93 -5.65 1.96
N SER A 8 6.90 -5.11 0.75
CA SER A 8 8.05 -4.98 -0.13
C SER A 8 8.84 -3.72 0.21
N TYR A 9 10.10 -3.87 0.59
CA TYR A 9 11.00 -2.76 0.85
C TYR A 9 12.20 -2.76 -0.11
N PHE A 10 12.42 -1.60 -0.71
CA PHE A 10 13.66 -1.22 -1.38
C PHE A 10 13.93 0.24 -1.00
N GLU A 11 15.09 0.49 -0.40
CA GLU A 11 15.52 1.84 -0.02
C GLU A 11 16.06 2.53 -1.26
N LYS A 12 15.25 3.41 -1.84
CA LYS A 12 15.63 4.19 -3.02
C LYS A 12 16.03 5.61 -2.63
N ASP A 13 15.30 6.20 -1.69
CA ASP A 13 15.46 7.55 -1.19
C ASP A 13 14.86 7.68 0.23
N GLU A 14 15.03 8.87 0.83
CA GLU A 14 14.54 9.18 2.19
C GLU A 14 13.03 8.97 2.36
N THR A 15 12.25 9.00 1.27
CA THR A 15 10.80 8.77 1.34
C THR A 15 10.50 7.34 1.75
N GLN A 16 11.16 6.34 1.15
CA GLN A 16 10.92 4.94 1.51
C GLN A 16 11.43 4.65 2.92
N GLN A 17 12.59 5.22 3.30
CA GLN A 17 13.11 5.14 4.66
C GLN A 17 12.08 5.66 5.67
N SER A 18 11.62 6.90 5.49
CA SER A 18 10.66 7.52 6.41
C SER A 18 9.34 6.75 6.44
N ASN A 19 8.84 6.31 5.28
CA ASN A 19 7.61 5.50 5.20
C ASN A 19 7.72 4.22 6.02
N PHE A 20 8.85 3.51 5.90
CA PHE A 20 9.11 2.31 6.66
C PHE A 20 9.18 2.60 8.17
N GLU A 21 9.91 3.63 8.59
CA GLU A 21 9.98 4.00 10.01
C GLU A 21 8.60 4.33 10.60
N PHE A 22 7.74 5.02 9.83
CA PHE A 22 6.35 5.29 10.25
C PHE A 22 5.51 4.01 10.36
N PHE A 23 5.64 3.10 9.39
CA PHE A 23 4.93 1.82 9.42
C PHE A 23 5.44 0.90 10.54
N TRP A 24 6.74 0.93 10.82
CA TRP A 24 7.39 0.09 11.83
C TRP A 24 6.94 0.41 13.26
N LYS A 25 6.56 1.67 13.53
CA LYS A 25 6.01 2.11 14.82
C LYS A 25 4.61 1.55 15.11
N LYS A 26 3.97 0.87 14.15
CA LYS A 26 2.63 0.31 14.33
C LYS A 26 2.67 -1.04 15.05
N ASN A 27 1.55 -1.40 15.65
CA ASN A 27 1.39 -2.73 16.24
C ASN A 27 1.22 -3.78 15.12
N PHE A 28 1.74 -4.99 15.37
CA PHE A 28 1.69 -6.13 14.46
C PHE A 28 0.90 -7.30 15.08
N PRO A 29 -0.44 -7.22 15.17
CA PRO A 29 -1.28 -8.25 15.78
C PRO A 29 -1.52 -9.47 14.86
N ILE A 30 -1.06 -9.41 13.61
CA ILE A 30 -1.15 -10.45 12.58
C ILE A 30 0.25 -10.69 11.99
N LEU A 31 0.39 -11.67 11.09
CA LEU A 31 1.69 -11.91 10.45
C LEU A 31 2.03 -10.81 9.43
N TYR A 32 3.20 -10.20 9.61
CA TYR A 32 3.84 -9.33 8.63
C TYR A 32 5.12 -9.99 8.11
N VAL A 33 5.25 -10.08 6.78
CA VAL A 33 6.45 -10.54 6.10
C VAL A 33 7.07 -9.35 5.38
N PHE A 34 8.15 -8.82 5.94
CA PHE A 34 8.94 -7.76 5.33
C PHE A 34 9.99 -8.38 4.42
N VAL A 35 10.02 -7.95 3.17
CA VAL A 35 11.04 -8.40 2.22
C VAL A 35 11.91 -7.22 1.85
N ILE A 36 13.15 -7.26 2.32
CA ILE A 36 14.17 -6.23 2.12
C ILE A 36 14.99 -6.63 0.91
N SER A 37 14.91 -5.85 -0.17
CA SER A 37 15.74 -6.01 -1.35
C SER A 37 16.88 -5.01 -1.36
N GLY A 38 18.07 -5.47 -1.74
CA GLY A 38 19.27 -4.64 -1.82
C GLY A 38 20.17 -4.78 -0.59
N THR A 39 21.25 -4.02 -0.58
CA THR A 39 22.24 -3.99 0.51
C THR A 39 21.93 -2.94 1.57
N GLU A 40 21.11 -1.95 1.22
CA GLU A 40 20.78 -0.82 2.08
C GLU A 40 19.43 -1.04 2.77
N CYS A 41 19.41 -0.79 4.07
CA CYS A 41 18.19 -0.66 4.84
C CYS A 41 18.49 0.10 6.14
N SER A 42 18.49 1.42 6.06
CA SER A 42 18.73 2.30 7.20
C SER A 42 17.77 2.05 8.38
N PRO A 43 16.47 1.78 8.17
CA PRO A 43 15.54 1.45 9.26
C PRO A 43 15.75 0.05 9.85
N CYS A 44 16.44 -0.87 9.16
CA CYS A 44 16.57 -2.26 9.60
C CYS A 44 17.38 -2.43 10.90
N ARG A 45 18.04 -1.38 11.40
CA ARG A 45 18.65 -1.36 12.73
C ARG A 45 17.68 -1.78 13.85
N HIS A 46 16.38 -1.54 13.66
CA HIS A 46 15.34 -1.95 14.60
C HIS A 46 15.18 -3.48 14.72
N PHE A 47 15.73 -4.26 13.80
CA PHE A 47 15.61 -5.72 13.77
C PHE A 47 16.68 -6.44 14.59
N GLN A 48 17.56 -5.72 15.27
CA GLN A 48 18.68 -6.28 16.03
C GLN A 48 18.27 -6.75 17.45
N SER A 49 16.98 -6.91 17.74
CA SER A 49 16.51 -7.42 19.03
C SER A 49 16.69 -8.93 19.15
N THR A 50 16.91 -9.41 20.39
CA THR A 50 17.02 -10.83 20.75
C THR A 50 15.78 -11.68 20.44
N GLU A 51 14.65 -11.04 20.12
CA GLU A 51 13.39 -11.70 19.75
C GLU A 51 13.40 -12.37 18.37
N PHE A 52 14.32 -11.99 17.48
CA PHE A 52 14.38 -12.53 16.13
C PHE A 52 15.30 -13.75 16.04
N GLN A 53 14.74 -14.86 15.57
CA GLN A 53 15.47 -16.12 15.37
C GLN A 53 15.62 -16.43 13.88
N PRO A 54 16.71 -17.10 13.45
CA PRO A 54 16.84 -17.54 12.06
C PRO A 54 15.65 -18.40 11.62
N CYS A 55 15.17 -18.20 10.40
CA CYS A 55 14.08 -18.99 9.83
C CYS A 55 14.50 -19.82 8.61
N ARG A 56 13.68 -20.83 8.29
CA ARG A 56 13.92 -21.74 7.16
C ARG A 56 13.88 -20.97 5.84
N LEU A 57 14.92 -21.16 5.03
CA LEU A 57 15.07 -20.55 3.72
C LEU A 57 14.58 -21.51 2.62
N PRO A 58 13.87 -21.02 1.59
CA PRO A 58 13.64 -21.79 0.37
C PRO A 58 14.95 -22.07 -0.36
N GLU A 59 15.04 -23.24 -1.01
CA GLU A 59 16.24 -23.68 -1.75
C GLU A 59 16.49 -22.91 -3.05
N ASN A 60 15.56 -22.05 -3.48
CA ASN A 60 15.63 -21.33 -4.76
C ASN A 60 16.67 -20.19 -4.81
N GLY A 61 17.38 -19.93 -3.70
CA GLY A 61 18.44 -18.90 -3.62
C GLY A 61 17.96 -17.46 -3.75
N GLN A 62 16.64 -17.22 -3.82
CA GLN A 62 16.08 -15.87 -3.94
C GLN A 62 16.25 -15.06 -2.64
N ILE A 63 16.16 -15.75 -1.50
CA ILE A 63 16.29 -15.19 -0.15
C ILE A 63 17.62 -15.71 0.40
N TYR A 64 18.49 -14.80 0.84
CA TYR A 64 19.82 -15.17 1.36
C TYR A 64 19.90 -15.12 2.88
N ASP A 65 18.96 -14.45 3.53
CA ASP A 65 18.87 -14.34 4.98
C ASP A 65 17.39 -14.22 5.41
N CYS A 66 17.06 -14.81 6.55
CA CYS A 66 15.71 -14.88 7.08
C CYS A 66 15.76 -14.83 8.61
N GLN A 67 14.98 -13.90 9.17
CA GLN A 67 14.78 -13.78 10.62
C GLN A 67 13.29 -13.71 10.92
N SER A 68 12.82 -14.37 11.98
CA SER A 68 11.41 -14.34 12.37
C SER A 68 11.26 -14.23 13.89
N SER A 69 10.25 -13.47 14.29
CA SER A 69 9.63 -13.50 15.62
C SER A 69 8.19 -14.03 15.49
N GLN A 70 7.35 -13.84 16.50
CA GLN A 70 5.98 -14.37 16.55
C GLN A 70 5.11 -13.88 15.36
N ASN A 71 5.04 -12.56 15.18
CA ASN A 71 4.16 -11.91 14.19
C ASN A 71 4.92 -11.18 13.09
N VAL A 72 6.25 -11.22 13.11
CA VAL A 72 7.08 -10.54 12.12
C VAL A 72 8.09 -11.51 11.54
N THR A 73 8.19 -11.54 10.21
CA THR A 73 9.25 -12.23 9.47
C THR A 73 9.95 -11.23 8.56
N ILE A 74 11.27 -11.30 8.52
CA ILE A 74 12.11 -10.48 7.65
C ILE A 74 12.85 -11.42 6.70
N LEU A 75 12.66 -11.22 5.41
CA LEU A 75 13.33 -11.94 4.33
C LEU A 75 14.26 -10.96 3.62
N ARG A 76 15.50 -11.34 3.35
CA ARG A 76 16.45 -10.49 2.63
C ARG A 76 16.82 -11.05 1.27
N ARG A 77 16.84 -10.17 0.27
CA ARG A 77 17.18 -10.46 -1.12
C ARG A 77 18.34 -9.56 -1.55
N ARG A 78 19.34 -10.11 -2.22
CA ARG A 78 20.55 -9.35 -2.59
C ARG A 78 20.29 -8.25 -3.62
N LYS A 79 19.32 -8.45 -4.51
CA LYS A 79 19.01 -7.55 -5.63
C LYS A 79 17.51 -7.30 -5.69
N ASN A 80 17.13 -6.08 -6.08
CA ASN A 80 15.74 -5.69 -6.33
C ASN A 80 15.18 -6.21 -7.68
N ARG A 81 15.44 -7.48 -8.01
CA ARG A 81 14.94 -8.10 -9.25
C ARG A 81 13.43 -8.33 -9.16
N GLY A 82 12.69 -8.00 -10.21
CA GLY A 82 11.22 -8.08 -10.19
C GLY A 82 10.56 -7.02 -9.30
N MET A 83 11.32 -6.06 -8.77
CA MET A 83 10.84 -4.99 -7.90
C MET A 83 9.98 -5.54 -6.74
N ASP A 84 8.85 -4.89 -6.47
CA ASP A 84 7.90 -5.27 -5.44
C ASP A 84 7.19 -6.59 -5.69
N PHE A 85 6.80 -6.91 -6.92
CA PHE A 85 6.26 -8.22 -7.26
C PHE A 85 7.25 -9.35 -6.97
N GLY A 86 8.54 -9.13 -7.22
CA GLY A 86 9.60 -10.08 -6.85
C GLY A 86 9.73 -10.24 -5.33
N ASN A 87 9.50 -9.19 -4.55
CA ASN A 87 9.45 -9.26 -3.08
C ASN A 87 8.21 -10.03 -2.60
N HIS A 88 7.05 -9.77 -3.19
CA HIS A 88 5.82 -10.50 -2.90
C HIS A 88 5.94 -11.98 -3.24
N ASN A 89 6.60 -12.32 -4.36
CA ASN A 89 6.92 -13.71 -4.70
C ASN A 89 7.81 -14.38 -3.65
N ALA A 90 8.81 -13.68 -3.11
CA ALA A 90 9.64 -14.21 -2.03
C ALA A 90 8.81 -14.51 -0.77
N THR A 91 7.85 -13.65 -0.44
CA THR A 91 6.88 -13.91 0.66
C THR A 91 6.09 -15.19 0.39
N LEU A 92 5.49 -15.32 -0.79
CA LEU A 92 4.65 -16.48 -1.15
C LEU A 92 5.48 -17.78 -1.19
N SER A 93 6.69 -17.72 -1.75
CA SER A 93 7.62 -18.85 -1.80
C SER A 93 8.02 -19.32 -0.40
N TRP A 94 8.32 -18.39 0.51
CA TRP A 94 8.63 -18.72 1.89
C TRP A 94 7.42 -19.28 2.65
N LEU A 95 6.23 -18.69 2.49
CA LEU A 95 4.99 -19.21 3.09
C LEU A 95 4.67 -20.62 2.59
N LYS A 96 4.88 -20.91 1.30
CA LYS A 96 4.69 -22.23 0.71
C LYS A 96 5.71 -23.23 1.28
N HIS A 97 6.99 -22.87 1.28
CA HIS A 97 8.08 -23.71 1.79
C HIS A 97 7.90 -24.07 3.28
N THR A 98 7.41 -23.14 4.08
CA THR A 98 7.17 -23.34 5.52
C THR A 98 5.81 -23.99 5.84
N GLY A 99 5.01 -24.34 4.82
CA GLY A 99 3.65 -24.88 5.01
C GLY A 99 2.68 -23.91 5.69
N ARG A 100 2.98 -22.60 5.66
CA ARG A 100 2.16 -21.54 6.28
C ARG A 100 1.15 -20.93 5.32
N LEU A 101 1.34 -21.06 4.00
CA LEU A 101 0.47 -20.42 3.00
C LEU A 101 -1.02 -20.77 3.19
N SER A 102 -1.32 -22.05 3.42
CA SER A 102 -2.68 -22.55 3.64
C SER A 102 -3.33 -22.09 4.95
N LYS A 103 -2.56 -21.46 5.87
CA LYS A 103 -3.08 -20.92 7.13
C LYS A 103 -3.75 -19.57 6.95
N PHE A 104 -3.54 -18.90 5.82
CA PHE A 104 -4.06 -17.56 5.56
C PHE A 104 -5.20 -17.61 4.55
N PHE A 105 -6.26 -16.85 4.83
CA PHE A 105 -7.36 -16.68 3.90
C PHE A 105 -7.25 -15.35 3.14
N TYR A 106 -6.64 -14.34 3.76
CA TYR A 106 -6.48 -13.02 3.16
C TYR A 106 -5.01 -12.63 3.07
N PHE A 107 -4.66 -11.97 1.98
CA PHE A 107 -3.31 -11.53 1.65
C PHE A 107 -3.35 -10.05 1.31
N ILE A 108 -2.48 -9.27 1.92
CA ILE A 108 -2.34 -7.85 1.63
C ILE A 108 -0.90 -7.59 1.21
N PHE A 109 -0.72 -6.83 0.14
CA PHE A 109 0.55 -6.54 -0.49
C PHE A 109 0.77 -5.03 -0.47
N LEU A 110 1.89 -4.61 0.11
CA LEU A 110 2.29 -3.21 0.25
C LEU A 110 3.71 -3.03 -0.29
N ASN A 111 4.01 -1.89 -0.91
CA ASN A 111 5.39 -1.53 -1.22
C ASN A 111 5.84 -0.27 -0.46
N SER A 112 7.15 -0.06 -0.35
CA SER A 112 7.73 1.04 0.43
C SER A 112 7.45 2.45 -0.10
N SER A 113 6.78 2.56 -1.25
CA SER A 113 6.43 3.85 -1.86
C SER A 113 5.27 4.57 -1.18
N VAL A 114 4.53 3.88 -0.30
CA VAL A 114 3.37 4.42 0.42
C VAL A 114 3.64 4.74 1.89
N ARG A 115 2.96 5.77 2.39
CA ARG A 115 2.81 6.08 3.82
C ARG A 115 1.47 5.56 4.30
N GLY A 116 1.44 4.94 5.47
CA GLY A 116 0.24 4.47 6.16
C GLY A 116 0.60 3.42 7.22
N PRO A 117 -0.38 2.68 7.76
CA PRO A 117 -1.81 2.87 7.58
C PRO A 117 -2.30 4.14 8.28
N PHE A 118 -3.25 4.83 7.66
CA PHE A 118 -4.02 5.90 8.27
C PHE A 118 -5.45 5.43 8.50
N VAL A 119 -5.93 5.59 9.74
CA VAL A 119 -7.31 5.29 10.10
C VAL A 119 -7.93 6.50 10.81
N PRO A 120 -9.18 6.86 10.51
CA PRO A 120 -9.85 7.96 11.19
C PRO A 120 -10.14 7.60 12.66
N SER A 121 -10.34 8.60 13.52
CA SER A 121 -10.57 8.37 14.96
C SER A 121 -11.86 7.62 15.29
N TYR A 122 -12.82 7.60 14.37
CA TYR A 122 -14.05 6.81 14.50
C TYR A 122 -13.88 5.35 14.05
N PHE A 123 -12.71 4.98 13.52
CA PHE A 123 -12.37 3.59 13.27
C PHE A 123 -12.08 2.92 14.61
N THR A 124 -13.01 2.10 15.09
CA THR A 124 -13.02 1.59 16.47
C THR A 124 -11.76 0.78 16.78
N THR A 125 -11.36 0.74 18.06
CA THR A 125 -10.19 -0.01 18.56
C THR A 125 -10.29 -1.53 18.35
N THR A 126 -11.48 -2.04 18.02
CA THR A 126 -11.74 -3.45 17.67
C THR A 126 -11.44 -3.77 16.20
N SER A 127 -11.34 -2.77 15.34
CA SER A 127 -11.13 -2.94 13.90
C SER A 127 -9.68 -2.67 13.54
N HIS A 128 -9.02 -3.66 12.93
CA HIS A 128 -7.69 -3.48 12.35
C HIS A 128 -7.81 -2.82 10.96
N TRP A 129 -6.83 -1.99 10.56
CA TRP A 129 -6.87 -1.20 9.30
C TRP A 129 -7.12 -2.06 8.05
N THR A 130 -6.72 -3.34 8.10
CA THR A 130 -6.93 -4.32 7.04
C THR A 130 -8.42 -4.46 6.70
N GLN A 131 -9.30 -4.25 7.67
CA GLN A 131 -10.75 -4.35 7.48
C GLN A 131 -11.29 -3.40 6.41
N ALA A 132 -10.62 -2.27 6.14
CA ALA A 132 -10.98 -1.38 5.04
C ALA A 132 -10.92 -2.09 3.68
N PHE A 133 -9.95 -2.99 3.48
CA PHE A 133 -9.83 -3.79 2.27
C PHE A 133 -10.72 -5.03 2.32
N LEU A 134 -10.69 -5.75 3.45
CA LEU A 134 -11.33 -7.06 3.56
C LEU A 134 -12.85 -7.00 3.53
N SER A 135 -13.45 -5.88 3.93
CA SER A 135 -14.91 -5.66 3.87
C SER A 135 -15.44 -5.60 2.44
N LEU A 136 -14.59 -5.31 1.46
CA LEU A 136 -14.96 -5.23 0.05
C LEU A 136 -14.73 -6.55 -0.71
N ILE A 137 -14.07 -7.54 -0.09
CA ILE A 137 -13.86 -8.86 -0.71
C ILE A 137 -15.06 -9.75 -0.41
N ASP A 138 -15.77 -10.16 -1.46
CA ASP A 138 -16.97 -10.99 -1.37
C ASP A 138 -16.96 -12.15 -2.40
N LEU A 139 -18.11 -12.71 -2.74
CA LEU A 139 -18.21 -13.78 -3.75
C LEU A 139 -17.87 -13.30 -5.17
N ARG A 140 -17.99 -12.00 -5.45
CA ARG A 140 -17.76 -11.38 -6.76
C ARG A 140 -16.40 -10.68 -6.81
N VAL A 141 -16.04 -9.92 -5.78
CA VAL A 141 -14.81 -9.12 -5.72
C VAL A 141 -13.68 -9.95 -5.13
N LYS A 142 -12.59 -10.11 -5.90
CA LYS A 142 -11.41 -10.90 -5.51
C LYS A 142 -10.12 -10.09 -5.39
N LEU A 143 -10.18 -8.80 -5.68
CA LEU A 143 -9.03 -7.91 -5.58
C LEU A 143 -9.49 -6.51 -5.20
N VAL A 144 -8.89 -5.94 -4.15
CA VAL A 144 -9.24 -4.62 -3.61
C VAL A 144 -7.98 -3.79 -3.46
N ALA A 145 -7.98 -2.54 -3.89
CA ALA A 145 -6.79 -1.69 -3.74
C ALA A 145 -7.10 -0.29 -3.22
N SER A 146 -6.07 0.37 -2.68
CA SER A 146 -6.14 1.76 -2.25
C SER A 146 -6.58 2.69 -3.37
N SER A 147 -6.20 2.42 -4.62
CA SER A 147 -6.60 3.21 -5.78
C SER A 147 -6.65 2.39 -7.06
N LEU A 148 -7.35 2.94 -8.05
CA LEU A 148 -7.58 2.37 -9.37
C LEU A 148 -7.53 3.49 -10.41
N VAL A 149 -6.90 3.22 -11.54
CA VAL A 149 -6.81 4.09 -12.72
C VAL A 149 -7.52 3.44 -13.90
N CYS A 150 -8.23 4.20 -14.73
CA CYS A 150 -8.63 3.69 -16.04
C CYS A 150 -7.59 4.10 -17.06
N LEU A 151 -7.05 3.16 -17.84
CA LEU A 151 -6.09 3.49 -18.88
C LEU A 151 -6.80 3.86 -20.19
N PRO A 152 -6.23 4.78 -21.00
CA PRO A 152 -6.72 5.07 -22.33
C PRO A 152 -6.26 4.00 -23.34
N ALA A 153 -6.86 3.99 -24.53
CA ALA A 153 -6.51 3.03 -25.58
C ALA A 153 -5.06 3.15 -26.10
N ILE A 154 -4.42 4.32 -25.92
CA ILE A 154 -3.01 4.56 -26.31
C ILE A 154 -2.00 3.96 -25.31
N ASP A 155 -2.43 3.59 -24.10
CA ASP A 155 -1.55 2.95 -23.13
C ASP A 155 -1.26 1.51 -23.54
N GLU A 156 -0.01 1.06 -23.36
CA GLU A 156 0.42 -0.31 -23.68
C GLU A 156 -0.37 -1.38 -22.90
N GLY A 157 -0.93 -1.03 -21.74
CA GLY A 157 -1.82 -1.89 -20.98
C GLY A 157 -3.17 -2.14 -21.64
N GLY A 158 -3.55 -1.33 -22.62
CA GLY A 158 -4.89 -1.30 -23.21
C GLY A 158 -5.91 -0.60 -22.32
N PRO A 159 -7.07 -0.24 -22.89
CA PRO A 159 -8.07 0.56 -22.19
C PRO A 159 -8.67 -0.19 -20.99
N GLY A 160 -9.15 0.58 -20.02
CA GLY A 160 -9.92 0.05 -18.89
C GLY A 160 -9.20 0.06 -17.54
N PRO A 161 -9.85 -0.44 -16.50
CA PRO A 161 -9.43 -0.26 -15.12
C PRO A 161 -8.19 -1.09 -14.80
N ARG A 162 -7.27 -0.48 -14.04
CA ARG A 162 -6.08 -1.10 -13.44
C ARG A 162 -5.97 -0.69 -11.99
N ILE A 163 -5.82 -1.67 -11.13
CA ILE A 163 -5.43 -1.45 -9.75
C ILE A 163 -4.00 -0.94 -9.70
N GLU A 164 -3.75 0.10 -8.90
CA GLU A 164 -2.41 0.55 -8.62
C GLU A 164 -1.80 -0.34 -7.52
N SER A 165 -0.73 -1.07 -7.86
CA SER A 165 -0.19 -2.21 -7.10
C SER A 165 0.50 -1.87 -5.78
N PHE A 166 0.50 -0.61 -5.37
CA PHE A 166 1.26 -0.17 -4.21
C PHE A 166 0.64 -0.57 -2.87
N ALA A 167 -0.66 -0.82 -2.84
CA ALA A 167 -1.39 -1.32 -1.67
C ALA A 167 -2.68 -2.02 -2.13
N PHE A 168 -2.68 -3.35 -2.08
CA PHE A 168 -3.82 -4.16 -2.51
C PHE A 168 -4.01 -5.41 -1.66
N ALA A 169 -5.22 -5.98 -1.72
CA ALA A 169 -5.66 -7.11 -0.93
C ALA A 169 -6.43 -8.11 -1.79
N THR A 170 -6.32 -9.39 -1.45
CA THR A 170 -7.05 -10.50 -2.09
C THR A 170 -7.39 -11.58 -1.07
N ASP A 171 -8.37 -12.44 -1.37
CA ASP A 171 -8.57 -13.68 -0.64
C ASP A 171 -7.74 -14.83 -1.26
N ILE A 172 -7.84 -16.02 -0.68
CA ILE A 172 -7.13 -17.20 -1.17
C ILE A 172 -7.51 -17.59 -2.61
N TYR A 173 -8.75 -17.30 -3.03
CA TYR A 173 -9.23 -17.60 -4.38
C TYR A 173 -8.65 -16.60 -5.39
N GLY A 174 -8.69 -15.32 -5.07
CA GLY A 174 -8.03 -14.28 -5.86
C GLY A 174 -6.51 -14.49 -5.91
N LEU A 175 -5.87 -14.86 -4.80
CA LEU A 175 -4.46 -15.22 -4.81
C LEU A 175 -4.17 -16.38 -5.77
N ALA A 176 -4.99 -17.42 -5.79
CA ALA A 176 -4.82 -18.55 -6.71
C ALA A 176 -4.87 -18.10 -8.18
N ILE A 177 -5.80 -17.20 -8.54
CA ILE A 177 -5.90 -16.59 -9.87
C ILE A 177 -4.62 -15.81 -10.20
N LEU A 178 -4.17 -14.95 -9.29
CA LEU A 178 -2.98 -14.13 -9.46
C LEU A 178 -1.70 -14.98 -9.63
N MET A 179 -1.59 -16.07 -8.86
CA MET A 179 -0.47 -17.01 -8.96
C MET A 179 -0.51 -17.81 -10.27
N ALA A 180 -1.68 -18.25 -10.71
CA ALA A 180 -1.85 -18.97 -11.97
C ALA A 180 -1.53 -18.09 -13.19
N ALA A 181 -1.83 -16.79 -13.10
CA ALA A 181 -1.47 -15.80 -14.12
C ALA A 181 0.00 -15.33 -14.03
N GLU A 182 0.81 -15.92 -13.14
CA GLU A 182 2.23 -15.61 -12.95
C GLU A 182 2.54 -14.11 -12.73
N ILE A 183 1.61 -13.37 -12.11
CA ILE A 183 1.79 -11.91 -11.91
C ILE A 183 2.94 -11.61 -10.94
N PHE A 184 3.32 -12.55 -10.07
CA PHE A 184 4.46 -12.44 -9.17
C PHE A 184 5.78 -12.95 -9.77
N ALA A 185 5.79 -13.41 -11.02
CA ALA A 185 7.01 -13.89 -11.66
C ALA A 185 8.07 -12.78 -11.71
N VAL A 186 9.33 -13.14 -11.47
CA VAL A 186 10.45 -12.21 -11.58
C VAL A 186 10.76 -12.02 -13.06
N ARG A 187 10.47 -10.83 -13.58
CA ARG A 187 10.72 -10.46 -14.99
C ARG A 187 11.98 -9.60 -15.10
N GLY A 188 12.61 -9.63 -16.27
CA GLY A 188 13.92 -9.03 -16.52
C GLY A 188 13.86 -7.52 -16.75
N MET A 189 12.93 -7.06 -17.60
CA MET A 189 12.76 -5.64 -17.92
C MET A 189 11.65 -5.00 -17.10
N LYS A 190 11.77 -3.69 -16.83
CA LYS A 190 10.77 -2.93 -16.07
C LYS A 190 9.41 -2.89 -16.77
N SER A 191 9.39 -2.74 -18.10
CA SER A 191 8.18 -2.80 -18.93
C SER A 191 7.43 -4.12 -18.74
N ASP A 192 8.16 -5.25 -18.75
CA ASP A 192 7.57 -6.57 -18.56
C ASP A 192 6.94 -6.72 -17.18
N ILE A 193 7.53 -6.10 -16.15
CA ILE A 193 6.95 -6.08 -14.80
C ILE A 193 5.66 -5.24 -14.79
N ILE A 194 5.64 -4.09 -15.47
CA ILE A 194 4.43 -3.26 -15.53
C ILE A 194 3.32 -4.03 -16.25
N LEU A 195 3.58 -4.53 -17.46
CA LEU A 195 2.57 -5.20 -18.28
C LEU A 195 2.17 -6.57 -17.70
N GLY A 196 3.16 -7.41 -17.40
CA GLY A 196 2.97 -8.80 -16.97
C GLY A 196 2.73 -8.98 -15.47
N SER A 197 2.79 -7.90 -14.68
CA SER A 197 2.45 -7.93 -13.25
C SER A 197 1.42 -6.87 -12.89
N GLU A 198 1.77 -5.57 -12.92
CA GLU A 198 0.88 -4.50 -12.44
C GLU A 198 -0.43 -4.42 -13.23
N TYR A 199 -0.36 -4.42 -14.56
CA TYR A 199 -1.56 -4.40 -15.39
C TYR A 199 -2.27 -5.75 -15.44
N ALA A 200 -1.51 -6.85 -15.36
CA ALA A 200 -2.04 -8.21 -15.32
C ALA A 200 -2.85 -8.51 -14.04
N LEU A 201 -2.66 -7.76 -12.94
CA LEU A 201 -3.46 -7.90 -11.72
C LEU A 201 -4.96 -7.83 -12.00
N THR A 202 -5.41 -6.80 -12.73
CA THR A 202 -6.84 -6.59 -12.96
C THR A 202 -7.37 -7.50 -14.06
N SER A 203 -6.63 -7.64 -15.17
CA SER A 203 -7.08 -8.46 -16.30
C SER A 203 -7.16 -9.94 -15.96
N SER A 204 -6.27 -10.48 -15.11
CA SER A 204 -6.33 -11.88 -14.67
C SER A 204 -7.58 -12.17 -13.83
N VAL A 205 -7.96 -11.25 -12.93
CA VAL A 205 -9.18 -11.36 -12.12
C VAL A 205 -10.44 -11.30 -13.00
N PHE A 206 -10.48 -10.39 -13.97
CA PHE A 206 -11.58 -10.32 -14.94
C PHE A 206 -11.67 -11.57 -15.82
N SER A 207 -10.53 -12.08 -16.29
CA SER A 207 -10.48 -13.30 -17.11
C SER A 207 -11.00 -14.53 -16.36
N ALA A 208 -10.85 -14.54 -15.03
CA ALA A 208 -11.42 -15.56 -14.16
C ALA A 208 -12.91 -15.35 -13.81
N GLY A 209 -13.56 -14.33 -14.38
CA GLY A 209 -14.99 -14.03 -14.19
C GLY A 209 -15.31 -13.22 -12.93
N PHE A 210 -14.30 -12.72 -12.22
CA PHE A 210 -14.46 -11.97 -10.97
C PHE A 210 -14.32 -10.45 -11.16
N GLN A 211 -14.55 -9.71 -10.08
CA GLN A 211 -14.48 -8.26 -10.01
C GLN A 211 -13.29 -7.76 -9.19
N VAL A 212 -12.98 -6.49 -9.40
CA VAL A 212 -12.09 -5.70 -8.55
C VAL A 212 -12.86 -4.60 -7.84
N ALA A 213 -12.32 -4.06 -6.75
CA ALA A 213 -12.84 -2.87 -6.10
C ALA A 213 -11.70 -1.95 -5.65
N THR A 214 -12.06 -0.72 -5.28
CA THR A 214 -11.12 0.28 -4.79
C THR A 214 -11.65 1.00 -3.56
N LEU A 215 -10.76 1.51 -2.72
CA LEU A 215 -11.10 2.33 -1.56
C LEU A 215 -11.46 3.78 -1.94
N LEU A 216 -11.29 4.18 -3.20
CA LEU A 216 -11.68 5.51 -3.68
C LEU A 216 -13.19 5.71 -3.52
N TYR A 217 -13.56 6.71 -2.72
CA TYR A 217 -14.93 7.04 -2.35
C TYR A 217 -15.81 7.37 -3.57
N LYS A 218 -15.21 7.94 -4.62
CA LYS A 218 -15.91 8.26 -5.88
C LYS A 218 -16.59 7.04 -6.50
N TYR A 219 -16.06 5.84 -6.28
CA TYR A 219 -16.53 4.63 -6.95
C TYR A 219 -17.31 3.74 -5.98
N GLY A 220 -18.57 3.46 -6.33
CA GLY A 220 -19.43 2.59 -5.52
C GLY A 220 -18.97 1.13 -5.53
N THR A 221 -19.22 0.42 -4.43
CA THR A 221 -18.85 -0.99 -4.24
C THR A 221 -19.63 -1.97 -5.10
N LEU A 222 -20.74 -1.52 -5.72
CA LEU A 222 -21.58 -2.30 -6.63
C LEU A 222 -21.25 -2.07 -8.11
N LEU A 223 -20.26 -1.24 -8.42
CA LEU A 223 -19.86 -0.94 -9.78
C LEU A 223 -19.26 -2.18 -10.46
N ASP A 224 -19.76 -2.53 -11.66
CA ASP A 224 -19.20 -3.60 -12.47
C ASP A 224 -18.09 -3.04 -13.37
N TRP A 225 -16.83 -3.21 -12.97
CA TRP A 225 -15.69 -2.69 -13.71
C TRP A 225 -15.40 -3.41 -15.03
N ARG A 226 -16.08 -4.52 -15.32
CA ARG A 226 -16.02 -5.20 -16.63
C ARG A 226 -16.91 -4.52 -17.66
N ASN A 227 -17.85 -3.67 -17.23
CA ASN A 227 -18.65 -2.88 -18.14
C ASN A 227 -17.81 -1.72 -18.70
N GLU A 228 -17.52 -1.78 -20.00
CA GLU A 228 -16.70 -0.81 -20.72
C GLU A 228 -17.23 0.62 -20.65
N SER A 229 -18.54 0.81 -20.38
CA SER A 229 -19.10 2.16 -20.17
C SER A 229 -18.48 2.89 -18.97
N HIS A 230 -17.74 2.20 -18.10
CA HIS A 230 -17.05 2.78 -16.94
C HIS A 230 -15.55 3.01 -17.16
N TRP A 231 -15.01 2.71 -18.35
CA TRP A 231 -13.55 2.73 -18.62
C TRP A 231 -12.97 4.12 -18.90
N SER A 232 -13.78 5.17 -18.88
CA SER A 232 -13.33 6.57 -18.88
C SER A 232 -13.26 7.16 -17.47
N CYS A 233 -13.09 6.34 -16.44
CA CYS A 233 -12.94 6.81 -15.07
C CYS A 233 -11.69 7.70 -14.91
N ASN A 234 -11.65 8.54 -13.86
CA ASN A 234 -10.54 9.45 -13.51
C ASN A 234 -9.89 10.22 -14.68
N ASP A 235 -10.65 10.57 -15.71
CA ASP A 235 -10.15 11.23 -16.93
C ASP A 235 -8.97 10.49 -17.59
N ASN A 236 -8.89 9.18 -17.34
CA ASN A 236 -7.78 8.32 -17.70
C ASN A 236 -6.41 8.76 -17.13
N VAL A 237 -6.42 9.39 -15.96
CA VAL A 237 -5.23 9.85 -15.24
C VAL A 237 -5.15 9.14 -13.89
N HIS A 238 -3.94 8.72 -13.52
CA HIS A 238 -3.66 8.08 -12.24
C HIS A 238 -4.08 8.98 -11.06
N PRO A 239 -5.10 8.61 -10.25
CA PRO A 239 -5.54 9.43 -9.12
C PRO A 239 -4.48 9.54 -8.01
N SER A 240 -3.47 8.66 -8.04
CA SER A 240 -2.27 8.75 -7.22
C SER A 240 -1.25 9.78 -7.75
N ARG A 241 -1.69 10.82 -8.47
CA ARG A 241 -0.89 12.03 -8.75
C ARG A 241 -1.44 13.24 -7.98
N PRO A 242 -0.60 14.23 -7.63
CA PRO A 242 -1.09 15.48 -7.06
C PRO A 242 -2.19 16.10 -7.94
N CYS A 243 -3.33 16.43 -7.32
CA CYS A 243 -4.48 17.10 -7.95
C CYS A 243 -5.18 16.34 -9.09
N SER A 244 -4.90 15.05 -9.26
CA SER A 244 -5.45 14.21 -10.34
C SER A 244 -6.71 13.42 -9.98
N TYR A 245 -7.17 13.53 -8.73
CA TYR A 245 -8.42 12.92 -8.30
C TYR A 245 -9.50 14.01 -8.30
N ASP A 246 -10.03 14.32 -9.49
CA ASP A 246 -11.04 15.38 -9.72
C ASP A 246 -10.63 16.77 -9.20
N GLY A 247 -9.39 17.18 -9.45
CA GLY A 247 -8.85 18.46 -9.00
C GLY A 247 -8.38 18.47 -7.54
N MET A 248 -8.54 17.36 -6.82
CA MET A 248 -7.96 17.14 -5.50
C MET A 248 -6.96 15.98 -5.48
N SER A 249 -6.36 15.74 -4.32
CA SER A 249 -5.47 14.60 -4.09
C SER A 249 -6.13 13.63 -3.11
N MET A 250 -5.88 12.33 -3.26
CA MET A 250 -6.45 11.29 -2.40
C MET A 250 -6.23 11.61 -0.91
N HIS A 251 -7.26 11.43 -0.09
CA HIS A 251 -7.19 11.69 1.33
C HIS A 251 -6.66 10.46 2.10
N PRO A 252 -5.76 10.60 3.10
CA PRO A 252 -5.19 9.44 3.80
C PRO A 252 -6.21 8.50 4.46
N PHE A 253 -7.28 9.05 5.02
CA PHE A 253 -8.35 8.25 5.64
C PHE A 253 -9.30 7.58 4.64
N GLU A 254 -9.27 7.97 3.37
CA GLU A 254 -10.04 7.32 2.32
C GLU A 254 -9.32 6.06 1.84
N THR A 255 -8.03 6.18 1.52
CA THR A 255 -7.30 5.10 0.84
C THR A 255 -6.42 4.27 1.76
N VAL A 256 -6.35 4.58 3.06
CA VAL A 256 -5.51 3.96 4.12
C VAL A 256 -4.01 4.14 3.91
N PHE A 257 -3.54 3.97 2.69
CA PHE A 257 -2.16 4.17 2.25
C PHE A 257 -2.13 5.19 1.12
N VAL A 258 -1.14 6.09 1.14
CA VAL A 258 -0.96 7.13 0.13
C VAL A 258 0.46 7.08 -0.43
N LYS A 259 0.59 7.12 -1.76
CA LYS A 259 1.88 7.05 -2.46
C LYS A 259 2.65 8.36 -2.34
N LEU A 260 3.41 8.50 -1.25
CA LEU A 260 4.15 9.72 -0.92
C LEU A 260 5.31 9.99 -1.89
N SER A 261 5.88 8.94 -2.49
CA SER A 261 6.96 9.05 -3.50
C SER A 261 6.59 9.86 -4.74
N TRP A 262 5.29 10.04 -5.02
CA TRP A 262 4.78 10.87 -6.12
C TRP A 262 4.27 12.24 -5.65
N GLY A 263 4.54 12.60 -4.38
CA GLY A 263 4.12 13.88 -3.79
C GLY A 263 2.62 13.98 -3.51
N VAL A 264 1.86 12.89 -3.63
CA VAL A 264 0.41 12.87 -3.45
C VAL A 264 0.05 13.34 -2.05
N SER A 265 -0.78 14.38 -1.96
CA SER A 265 -1.22 14.93 -0.67
C SER A 265 -0.07 15.18 0.31
N LYS A 266 1.16 15.47 -0.15
CA LYS A 266 2.38 15.40 0.68
C LYS A 266 2.24 16.18 1.98
N ARG A 267 1.77 17.44 1.91
CA ARG A 267 1.54 18.28 3.10
C ARG A 267 0.54 17.63 4.07
N THR A 268 -0.58 17.14 3.55
CA THR A 268 -1.64 16.49 4.33
C THR A 268 -1.14 15.20 4.97
N VAL A 269 -0.51 14.32 4.19
CA VAL A 269 0.05 13.04 4.67
C VAL A 269 1.08 13.28 5.78
N LEU A 270 2.02 14.20 5.58
CA LEU A 270 3.03 14.52 6.60
C LEU A 270 2.40 15.09 7.87
N LYS A 271 1.34 15.92 7.74
CA LYS A 271 0.64 16.45 8.90
C LYS A 271 -0.10 15.36 9.69
N TYR A 272 -0.76 14.43 9.00
CA TYR A 272 -1.38 13.28 9.66
C TYR A 272 -0.35 12.35 10.31
N SER A 273 0.83 12.17 9.71
CA SER A 273 1.93 11.43 10.32
C SER A 273 2.43 12.11 11.61
N GLU A 274 2.63 13.43 11.61
CA GLU A 274 3.00 14.20 12.81
C GLU A 274 1.95 14.04 13.93
N TRP A 275 0.66 14.12 13.59
CA TRP A 275 -0.41 13.94 14.58
C TRP A 275 -0.45 12.54 15.16
N ASP A 276 -0.19 11.52 14.35
CA ASP A 276 -0.11 10.13 14.81
C ASP A 276 1.05 9.93 15.79
N GLU A 277 2.22 10.49 15.49
CA GLU A 277 3.38 10.45 16.39
C GLU A 277 3.12 11.21 17.70
N LYS A 278 2.51 12.39 17.63
CA LYS A 278 2.12 13.15 18.83
C LYS A 278 1.12 12.39 19.70
N LYS A 279 0.17 11.67 19.09
CA LYS A 279 -0.75 10.79 19.84
C LYS A 279 0.00 9.68 20.56
N ALA A 280 0.94 9.02 19.89
CA ALA A 280 1.76 7.97 20.49
C ALA A 280 2.61 8.49 21.68
N LEU A 281 3.02 9.76 21.64
CA LEU A 281 3.76 10.42 22.71
C LEU A 281 2.85 11.07 23.79
N GLY A 282 1.53 11.01 23.67
CA GLY A 282 0.60 11.67 24.59
C GLY A 282 0.54 13.20 24.47
N GLN A 283 1.10 13.78 23.41
CA GLN A 283 1.25 15.23 23.19
C GLN A 283 0.13 15.83 22.31
N MET A 284 -1.11 15.35 22.48
CA MET A 284 -2.23 15.65 21.57
C MET A 284 -2.68 17.11 21.60
N THR A 285 -2.51 17.78 22.73
CA THR A 285 -2.99 19.16 22.98
C THR A 285 -1.88 20.20 22.98
N ALA A 286 -0.63 19.81 22.70
CA ALA A 286 0.50 20.73 22.71
C ALA A 286 0.35 21.77 21.57
N GLY A 287 0.24 23.04 21.95
CA GLY A 287 0.16 24.17 21.03
C GLY A 287 0.45 25.49 21.75
N LEU A 288 0.93 26.48 21.00
CA LEU A 288 1.09 27.85 21.46
C LEU A 288 -0.03 28.71 20.87
N PHE A 289 -0.51 29.68 21.63
CA PHE A 289 -1.47 30.63 21.11
C PHE A 289 -0.82 31.50 20.02
N ASP A 290 -1.37 31.45 18.81
CA ASP A 290 -0.93 32.22 17.66
C ASP A 290 -1.82 33.48 17.54
N HIS A 291 -1.36 34.57 18.17
CA HIS A 291 -2.08 35.85 18.21
C HIS A 291 -2.45 36.36 16.82
N ASP A 292 -1.53 36.28 15.85
CA ASP A 292 -1.73 36.77 14.49
C ASP A 292 -2.79 35.96 13.74
N ARG A 293 -2.71 34.64 13.87
CA ARG A 293 -3.67 33.73 13.24
C ARG A 293 -5.04 33.88 13.86
N TYR A 294 -5.13 34.01 15.19
CA TYR A 294 -6.39 34.27 15.88
C TYR A 294 -7.01 35.60 15.41
N ALA A 295 -6.23 36.68 15.40
CA ALA A 295 -6.70 37.99 14.92
C ALA A 295 -7.18 37.91 13.45
N SER A 296 -6.50 37.14 12.60
CA SER A 296 -6.91 36.92 11.22
C SER A 296 -8.26 36.20 11.10
N VAL A 297 -8.54 35.21 11.96
CA VAL A 297 -9.85 34.53 12.01
C VAL A 297 -10.94 35.47 12.47
N VAL A 298 -10.69 36.25 13.53
CA VAL A 298 -11.66 37.24 14.04
C VAL A 298 -12.01 38.28 12.97
N GLN A 299 -11.05 38.62 12.11
CA GLN A 299 -11.26 39.53 10.97
C GLN A 299 -11.87 38.86 9.73
N GLY A 300 -12.28 37.58 9.82
CA GLY A 300 -12.87 36.84 8.70
C GLY A 300 -11.91 36.54 7.55
N LYS A 301 -10.59 36.58 7.78
CA LYS A 301 -9.60 36.31 6.74
C LYS A 301 -9.50 34.82 6.45
N ASP A 302 -9.39 34.48 5.17
CA ASP A 302 -9.11 33.12 4.72
C ASP A 302 -7.66 32.72 5.09
N LEU A 303 -7.53 31.92 6.15
CA LEU A 303 -6.25 31.43 6.63
C LEU A 303 -5.51 30.55 5.61
N CYS A 304 -6.24 29.83 4.75
CA CYS A 304 -5.63 29.00 3.73
C CYS A 304 -4.95 29.86 2.66
N LYS A 305 -5.55 31.01 2.31
CA LYS A 305 -4.90 32.01 1.44
C LYS A 305 -3.69 32.66 2.10
N LEU A 306 -3.77 33.00 3.40
CA LEU A 306 -2.65 33.58 4.14
C LEU A 306 -1.47 32.61 4.29
N ALA A 307 -1.75 31.32 4.56
CA ALA A 307 -0.73 30.30 4.68
C ALA A 307 0.03 30.04 3.36
N LYS A 308 -0.62 30.24 2.20
CA LYS A 308 0.06 30.16 0.89
C LYS A 308 1.06 31.29 0.67
N ARG A 309 0.82 32.48 1.25
CA ARG A 309 1.71 33.66 1.12
C ARG A 309 2.95 33.61 2.02
N ARG A 310 2.92 32.82 3.10
CA ARG A 310 4.05 32.64 4.03
C ARG A 310 5.03 31.53 3.62
N ASN A 311 4.69 30.74 2.60
CA ASN A 311 5.49 29.62 2.07
C ASN A 311 5.97 29.87 0.62
N LEU A 312 5.98 31.14 0.18
CA LEU A 312 6.74 31.69 -0.94
C LEU A 312 7.82 32.60 -0.35
#